data_AF-A0AAW5A6W2-F1
#
_entry.id   AF-A0AAW5A6W2-F1
#
_cell.length_a   1.000
_cell.length_b   1.000
_cell.length_c   1.000
_cell.angle_alpha   90.00
_cell.angle_beta   90.00
_cell.angle_gamma   90.00
#
_symmetry.space_group_name_H-M   'P 1'
#
loop_
_entity.id
_entity.type
_entity.pdbx_description
1 polymer ?
#
loop_
_entity_poly.entity_id
_entity_poly.type
_entity_poly.pdbx_seq_one_letter_code
_entity_poly.pdbx_strand_id
1 'polypeptide(L)'
;MTISVSPPTITQPVALGPVAVEPLTSTTPDLQAPRGAHGRPAGDTRSAQQIFKDNPILKDVLKQNGPFANSFFNQLKNQTGDWSPANRNPESRADAAYNLAEVVNHINGRTDITRQDPAQQNDQHIQGFGQFGSVSAGSEAQKLKAFSEKGYSALQ
;
A
#
# COMPACT_ATOMS: atom_id res chain seq x y z
N MET A 1 4.82 65.75 24.79
CA MET A 1 4.24 65.30 23.52
C MET A 1 4.57 63.82 23.36
N THR A 2 3.57 62.95 23.52
CA THR A 2 3.67 61.51 23.26
C THR A 2 2.35 61.10 22.63
N ILE A 3 2.40 60.70 21.36
CA ILE A 3 1.22 60.41 20.54
C ILE A 3 0.85 58.94 20.76
N SER A 4 -0.34 58.74 21.32
CA SER A 4 -1.04 57.46 21.38
C SER A 4 -1.78 57.27 20.06
N VAL A 5 -1.55 56.15 19.37
CA VAL A 5 -2.32 55.76 18.20
C VAL A 5 -2.71 54.29 18.32
N SER A 6 -3.97 54.08 18.69
CA SER A 6 -4.68 52.81 18.62
C SER A 6 -4.87 52.38 17.16
N PRO A 7 -4.82 51.07 16.85
CA PRO A 7 -5.02 50.58 15.49
C PRO A 7 -6.51 50.61 15.08
N PRO A 8 -6.81 50.79 13.78
CA PRO A 8 -8.18 50.85 13.28
C PRO A 8 -8.81 49.46 13.03
N THR A 9 -10.11 49.38 13.29
CA THR A 9 -11.03 48.32 12.88
C THR A 9 -11.27 48.36 11.37
N ILE A 10 -11.11 47.24 10.67
CA ILE A 10 -11.58 47.06 9.28
C ILE A 10 -12.67 45.98 9.23
N THR A 11 -13.81 46.38 8.70
CA THR A 11 -15.01 45.61 8.37
C THR A 11 -14.77 44.64 7.20
N GLN A 12 -15.28 43.41 7.31
CA GLN A 12 -15.27 42.35 6.29
C GLN A 12 -16.23 42.63 5.11
N PRO A 13 -16.08 41.92 3.97
CA PRO A 13 -17.24 41.25 3.40
C PRO A 13 -17.02 39.77 2.99
N VAL A 14 -18.01 38.96 3.38
CA VAL A 14 -18.64 37.77 2.75
C VAL A 14 -17.82 36.51 2.34
N ALA A 15 -17.94 35.51 3.23
CA ALA A 15 -18.09 34.05 3.09
C ALA A 15 -17.96 33.36 1.71
N LEU A 16 -17.14 32.29 1.68
CA LEU A 16 -17.43 31.00 1.03
C LEU A 16 -16.61 29.89 1.72
N GLY A 17 -17.24 29.17 2.66
CA GLY A 17 -16.87 27.82 3.14
C GLY A 17 -15.57 27.68 3.97
N PRO A 18 -15.53 26.79 4.98
CA PRO A 18 -14.26 26.40 5.55
C PRO A 18 -13.51 25.61 4.47
N VAL A 19 -12.43 26.16 3.94
CA VAL A 19 -11.33 25.30 3.48
C VAL A 19 -10.88 24.56 4.72
N ALA A 20 -11.48 23.38 4.93
CA ALA A 20 -10.94 22.38 5.83
C ALA A 20 -9.55 22.09 5.27
N VAL A 21 -8.56 22.74 5.85
CA VAL A 21 -7.21 22.21 5.92
C VAL A 21 -7.37 20.86 6.59
N GLU A 22 -7.54 19.81 5.78
CA GLU A 22 -7.49 18.45 6.29
C GLU A 22 -6.15 18.34 7.03
N PRO A 23 -6.16 18.06 8.34
CA PRO A 23 -4.91 17.88 9.05
C PRO A 23 -4.20 16.73 8.37
N LEU A 24 -2.97 16.97 7.91
CA LEU A 24 -2.02 15.93 7.56
C LEU A 24 -1.88 15.06 8.80
N THR A 25 -2.69 14.00 8.86
CA THR A 25 -2.69 13.02 9.91
C THR A 25 -1.37 12.26 9.77
N SER A 26 -0.37 12.79 10.47
CA SER A 26 0.71 11.99 11.04
C SER A 26 0.05 10.99 12.00
N THR A 27 -0.52 9.93 11.46
CA THR A 27 -1.09 8.83 12.23
C THR A 27 -0.02 7.76 12.29
N THR A 28 0.52 7.59 13.50
CA THR A 28 0.87 6.32 14.12
C THR A 28 0.70 5.08 13.23
N PRO A 29 1.69 4.17 13.13
CA PRO A 29 1.53 2.88 12.42
C PRO A 29 0.57 1.96 13.20
N ASP A 30 -0.71 2.30 13.18
CA ASP A 30 -1.79 1.37 13.46
C ASP A 30 -1.81 0.37 12.31
N LEU A 31 -1.99 -0.92 12.62
CA LEU A 31 -2.08 -2.05 11.68
C LEU A 31 -3.34 -1.98 10.78
N GLN A 32 -3.74 -0.78 10.37
CA GLN A 32 -4.89 -0.55 9.51
C GLN A 32 -4.64 -1.13 8.12
N ALA A 33 -5.64 -1.86 7.63
CA ALA A 33 -5.62 -2.40 6.28
C ALA A 33 -5.39 -1.28 5.27
N PRO A 34 -4.46 -1.44 4.31
CA PRO A 34 -4.23 -0.42 3.30
C PRO A 34 -5.55 -0.20 2.54
N ARG A 35 -5.96 1.07 2.42
CA ARG A 35 -7.24 1.48 1.82
C ARG A 35 -7.11 1.97 0.38
N GLY A 36 -5.88 2.18 -0.08
CA GLY A 36 -5.58 2.74 -1.39
C GLY A 36 -4.09 2.72 -1.71
N ALA A 37 -3.76 3.01 -2.96
CA ALA A 37 -2.40 3.20 -3.44
C ALA A 37 -1.95 4.62 -3.11
N HIS A 38 -1.39 4.81 -1.91
CA HIS A 38 -0.96 6.15 -1.42
C HIS A 38 0.50 6.47 -1.75
N GLY A 39 1.27 5.48 -2.20
CA GLY A 39 2.69 5.61 -2.47
C GLY A 39 3.53 5.62 -1.18
N ARG A 40 4.81 5.92 -1.32
CA ARG A 40 5.73 5.99 -0.19
C ARG A 40 5.38 7.17 0.74
N PRO A 41 5.60 7.04 2.06
CA PRO A 41 5.42 8.15 2.99
C PRO A 41 6.41 9.29 2.70
N ALA A 42 6.02 10.51 3.07
CA ALA A 42 6.87 11.68 2.88
C ALA A 42 8.24 11.50 3.55
N GLY A 43 9.32 11.67 2.76
CA GLY A 43 10.70 11.48 3.22
C GLY A 43 11.28 10.09 2.97
N ASP A 44 10.49 9.11 2.54
CA ASP A 44 11.04 7.83 2.08
C ASP A 44 11.62 7.97 0.67
N THR A 45 12.96 7.98 0.61
CA THR A 45 13.72 8.10 -0.64
C THR A 45 14.15 6.75 -1.22
N ARG A 46 13.67 5.63 -0.67
CA ARG A 46 14.07 4.28 -1.13
C ARG A 46 13.58 4.05 -2.55
N SER A 47 14.45 3.53 -3.40
CA SER A 47 14.09 3.08 -4.74
C SER A 47 13.24 1.80 -4.70
N ALA A 48 12.50 1.51 -5.77
CA ALA A 48 11.76 0.24 -5.91
C ALA A 48 12.65 -0.99 -5.61
N GLN A 49 13.88 -0.99 -6.12
CA GLN A 49 14.86 -2.06 -5.87
C GLN A 49 15.23 -2.21 -4.39
N GLN A 50 15.33 -1.09 -3.66
CA GLN A 50 15.57 -1.13 -2.21
C GLN A 50 14.36 -1.70 -1.49
N ILE A 51 13.15 -1.28 -1.84
CA ILE A 51 11.91 -1.83 -1.28
C ILE A 51 11.80 -3.35 -1.51
N PHE A 52 12.09 -3.82 -2.73
CA PHE A 52 12.14 -5.25 -3.03
C PHE A 52 13.23 -6.01 -2.27
N LYS A 53 14.35 -5.34 -1.96
CA LYS A 53 15.45 -5.93 -1.21
C LYS A 53 15.12 -6.03 0.29
N ASP A 54 14.52 -4.99 0.85
CA ASP A 54 14.09 -4.91 2.25
C ASP A 54 12.88 -5.81 2.54
N ASN A 55 12.04 -6.11 1.54
CA ASN A 55 10.87 -6.95 1.71
C ASN A 55 10.98 -8.30 0.96
N PRO A 56 11.44 -9.38 1.64
CA PRO A 56 11.57 -10.69 1.03
C PRO A 56 10.22 -11.31 0.61
N ILE A 57 9.09 -10.92 1.21
CA ILE A 57 7.74 -11.39 0.81
C ILE A 57 7.45 -11.00 -0.64
N LEU A 58 7.86 -9.80 -1.06
CA LEU A 58 7.70 -9.37 -2.44
C LEU A 58 8.45 -10.28 -3.40
N LYS A 59 9.68 -10.69 -3.05
CA LYS A 59 10.44 -11.63 -3.86
C LYS A 59 9.73 -12.98 -3.97
N ASP A 60 9.09 -13.42 -2.87
CA ASP A 60 8.30 -14.64 -2.84
C ASP A 60 7.08 -14.58 -3.76
N VAL A 61 6.36 -13.46 -3.76
CA VAL A 61 5.22 -13.22 -4.65
C VAL A 61 5.67 -13.12 -6.11
N LEU A 62 6.79 -12.46 -6.38
CA LEU A 62 7.30 -12.25 -7.73
C LEU A 62 8.04 -13.46 -8.32
N LYS A 63 8.35 -14.50 -7.53
CA LYS A 63 8.91 -15.76 -8.03
C LYS A 63 7.88 -16.61 -8.78
N GLN A 64 6.60 -16.27 -8.70
CA GLN A 64 5.53 -17.00 -9.38
C GLN A 64 5.75 -16.90 -10.89
N ASN A 65 5.65 -18.03 -11.59
CA ASN A 65 5.93 -18.14 -13.02
C ASN A 65 4.78 -18.83 -13.76
N GLY A 66 4.76 -18.67 -15.08
CA GLY A 66 3.77 -19.28 -15.97
C GLY A 66 2.61 -18.35 -16.36
N PRO A 67 1.59 -18.88 -17.07
CA PRO A 67 0.52 -18.06 -17.65
C PRO A 67 -0.32 -17.33 -16.61
N PHE A 68 -0.52 -17.95 -15.43
CA PHE A 68 -1.19 -17.30 -14.30
C PHE A 68 -0.43 -16.08 -13.80
N ALA A 69 0.89 -16.20 -13.61
CA ALA A 69 1.71 -15.15 -13.01
C ALA A 69 1.65 -13.85 -13.80
N ASN A 70 1.63 -13.92 -15.14
CA ASN A 70 1.54 -12.71 -15.96
C ASN A 70 0.21 -11.95 -15.75
N SER A 71 -0.91 -12.67 -15.76
CA SER A 71 -2.23 -12.07 -15.49
C SER A 71 -2.29 -11.49 -14.08
N PHE A 72 -1.83 -12.27 -13.10
CA PHE A 72 -1.81 -11.90 -11.70
C PHE A 72 -0.94 -10.66 -11.42
N PHE A 73 0.27 -10.59 -11.98
CA PHE A 73 1.13 -9.41 -11.85
C PHE A 73 0.53 -8.20 -12.54
N ASN A 74 -0.11 -8.34 -13.70
CA ASN A 74 -0.78 -7.21 -14.35
C ASN A 74 -1.94 -6.67 -13.51
N GLN A 75 -2.73 -7.55 -12.90
CA GLN A 75 -3.79 -7.18 -11.97
C GLN A 75 -3.22 -6.47 -10.73
N LEU A 76 -2.15 -7.01 -10.11
CA LEU A 76 -1.50 -6.35 -8.97
C LEU A 76 -0.99 -4.95 -9.34
N LYS A 77 -0.37 -4.81 -10.51
CA LYS A 77 0.09 -3.50 -11.00
C LYS A 77 -1.06 -2.54 -11.28
N ASN A 78 -2.22 -3.04 -11.72
CA ASN A 78 -3.40 -2.21 -11.90
C ASN A 78 -3.92 -1.62 -10.57
N GLN A 79 -3.70 -2.33 -9.45
CA GLN A 79 -4.11 -1.87 -8.12
C GLN A 79 -3.03 -1.03 -7.41
N THR A 80 -1.76 -1.41 -7.56
CA THR A 80 -0.64 -0.84 -6.79
C THR A 80 0.18 0.17 -7.58
N GLY A 81 0.07 0.16 -8.91
CA GLY A 81 0.95 0.87 -9.84
C GLY A 81 1.96 -0.06 -10.51
N ASP A 82 2.58 0.39 -11.61
CA ASP A 82 3.60 -0.39 -12.31
C ASP A 82 4.97 -0.24 -11.63
N TRP A 83 5.32 -1.23 -10.81
CA TRP A 83 6.62 -1.37 -10.14
C TRP A 83 7.68 -2.06 -11.02
N SER A 84 7.30 -2.51 -12.23
CA SER A 84 8.15 -3.28 -13.13
C SER A 84 9.20 -2.38 -13.80
N PRO A 85 10.29 -2.94 -14.36
CA PRO A 85 11.27 -2.15 -15.10
C PRO A 85 10.72 -1.50 -16.38
N ALA A 86 9.50 -1.87 -16.83
CA ALA A 86 8.85 -1.22 -17.97
C ALA A 86 8.45 0.23 -17.67
N ASN A 87 8.17 0.56 -16.41
CA ASN A 87 7.91 1.93 -16.00
C ASN A 87 9.24 2.71 -15.93
N ARG A 88 9.38 3.76 -16.75
CA ARG A 88 10.61 4.56 -16.81
C ARG A 88 10.70 5.61 -15.70
N ASN A 89 9.61 5.85 -14.97
CA ASN A 89 9.60 6.79 -13.85
C ASN A 89 10.04 6.08 -12.55
N PRO A 90 11.24 6.38 -12.01
CA PRO A 90 11.76 5.71 -10.82
C PRO A 90 10.94 5.98 -9.57
N GLU A 91 10.35 7.18 -9.43
CA GLU A 91 9.53 7.55 -8.27
C GLU A 91 8.22 6.75 -8.27
N SER A 92 7.50 6.78 -9.39
CA SER A 92 6.27 6.00 -9.56
C SER A 92 6.49 4.50 -9.35
N ARG A 93 7.64 3.96 -9.78
CA ARG A 93 8.01 2.57 -9.50
C ARG A 93 8.20 2.30 -8.01
N ALA A 94 8.86 3.22 -7.31
CA ALA A 94 9.13 3.08 -5.89
C ALA A 94 7.82 3.17 -5.08
N ASP A 95 6.93 4.09 -5.44
CA ASP A 95 5.60 4.21 -4.86
C ASP A 95 4.77 2.96 -5.10
N ALA A 96 4.79 2.43 -6.33
CA ALA A 96 4.11 1.19 -6.66
C ALA A 96 4.65 -0.03 -5.90
N ALA A 97 5.98 -0.13 -5.75
CA ALA A 97 6.60 -1.20 -5.00
C ALA A 97 6.25 -1.09 -3.51
N TYR A 98 6.20 0.12 -2.96
CA TYR A 98 5.79 0.37 -1.57
C TYR A 98 4.35 -0.04 -1.32
N ASN A 99 3.42 0.36 -2.18
CA ASN A 99 2.01 -0.03 -2.11
C ASN A 99 1.85 -1.55 -2.07
N LEU A 100 2.55 -2.27 -2.96
CA LEU A 100 2.53 -3.72 -2.95
C LEU A 100 3.13 -4.30 -1.66
N ALA A 101 4.22 -3.70 -1.15
CA ALA A 101 4.85 -4.09 0.11
C ALA A 101 3.86 -4.01 1.29
N GLU A 102 3.12 -2.91 1.40
CA GLU A 102 2.12 -2.75 2.47
C GLU A 102 1.03 -3.81 2.38
N VAL A 103 0.53 -4.10 1.18
CA VAL A 103 -0.52 -5.10 0.97
C VAL A 103 -0.04 -6.49 1.37
N VAL A 104 1.14 -6.92 0.90
CA VAL A 104 1.65 -8.27 1.21
C VAL A 104 2.02 -8.39 2.69
N ASN A 105 2.56 -7.34 3.30
CA ASN A 105 2.88 -7.31 4.73
C ASN A 105 1.60 -7.39 5.57
N HIS A 106 0.57 -6.63 5.20
CA HIS A 106 -0.72 -6.68 5.86
C HIS A 106 -1.34 -8.08 5.79
N ILE A 107 -1.35 -8.71 4.61
CA ILE A 107 -1.88 -10.07 4.43
C ILE A 107 -1.07 -11.08 5.27
N ASN A 108 0.26 -11.05 5.21
CA ASN A 108 1.15 -11.94 5.97
C ASN A 108 1.00 -11.79 7.50
N GLY A 109 0.63 -10.60 7.97
CA GLY A 109 0.39 -10.31 9.39
C GLY A 109 -1.03 -10.62 9.90
N ARG A 110 -1.98 -10.95 9.03
CA ARG A 110 -3.38 -11.21 9.44
C ARG A 110 -3.51 -12.49 10.27
N THR A 111 -4.31 -12.41 11.32
CA THR A 111 -4.62 -13.54 12.21
C THR A 111 -5.86 -14.33 11.78
N ASP A 112 -6.69 -13.80 10.87
CA ASP A 112 -7.90 -14.42 10.35
C ASP A 112 -7.66 -15.38 9.15
N ILE A 113 -6.42 -15.77 8.93
CA ILE A 113 -6.00 -16.62 7.80
C ILE A 113 -5.82 -18.06 8.26
N THR A 114 -6.34 -18.99 7.46
CA THR A 114 -6.08 -20.42 7.64
C THR A 114 -4.67 -20.74 7.16
N ARG A 115 -3.76 -20.95 8.12
CA ARG A 115 -2.40 -21.47 7.88
C ARG A 115 -2.33 -22.94 8.27
N GLN A 116 -1.42 -23.69 7.64
CA GLN A 116 -1.18 -25.08 8.02
C GLN A 116 -0.49 -25.16 9.39
N ASP A 117 0.33 -24.18 9.72
CA ASP A 117 0.97 -24.02 11.02
C ASP A 117 0.91 -22.55 11.48
N PRO A 118 0.53 -22.26 12.74
CA PRO A 118 0.44 -20.90 13.24
C PRO A 118 1.79 -20.17 13.34
N ALA A 119 2.92 -20.89 13.42
CA ALA A 119 4.26 -20.29 13.38
C ALA A 119 4.62 -19.76 11.98
N GLN A 120 3.84 -20.09 10.94
CA GLN A 120 3.96 -19.50 9.60
C GLN A 120 3.41 -18.07 9.54
N GLN A 121 2.81 -17.56 10.62
CA GLN A 121 2.45 -16.15 10.72
C GLN A 121 3.69 -15.28 10.69
N ASN A 122 3.71 -14.28 9.81
CA ASN A 122 4.85 -13.39 9.65
C ASN A 122 6.16 -14.06 9.17
N ASP A 123 6.10 -15.26 8.59
CA ASP A 123 7.28 -16.01 8.11
C ASP A 123 7.94 -15.38 6.86
N GLN A 124 7.40 -14.26 6.38
CA GLN A 124 7.88 -13.56 5.19
C GLN A 124 7.63 -14.32 3.86
N HIS A 125 6.66 -15.25 3.87
CA HIS A 125 6.29 -16.08 2.74
C HIS A 125 4.77 -16.15 2.59
N ILE A 126 4.24 -16.02 1.37
CA ILE A 126 2.79 -16.10 1.12
C ILE A 126 2.39 -17.56 0.91
N GLN A 127 1.64 -18.12 1.86
CA GLN A 127 1.21 -19.51 1.80
C GLN A 127 -0.05 -19.70 0.97
N GLY A 128 -0.19 -20.90 0.40
CA GLY A 128 -1.42 -21.36 -0.28
C GLY A 128 -1.45 -21.14 -1.79
N PHE A 129 -0.34 -20.76 -2.43
CA PHE A 129 -0.21 -20.86 -3.88
C PHE A 129 -0.05 -22.33 -4.29
N GLY A 130 -0.98 -22.82 -5.09
CA GLY A 130 -0.95 -24.14 -5.72
C GLY A 130 -0.45 -24.08 -7.17
N GLN A 131 -0.53 -25.22 -7.85
CA GLN A 131 -0.17 -25.33 -9.25
C GLN A 131 -1.08 -24.45 -10.14
N PHE A 132 -0.51 -23.86 -11.18
CA PHE A 132 -1.23 -23.04 -12.17
C PHE A 132 -2.04 -21.86 -11.60
N GLY A 133 -1.69 -21.36 -10.41
CA GLY A 133 -2.40 -20.24 -9.79
C GLY A 133 -3.68 -20.61 -9.05
N SER A 134 -3.89 -21.90 -8.78
CA SER A 134 -4.82 -22.32 -7.76
C SER A 134 -4.40 -21.72 -6.41
N VAL A 135 -5.37 -21.33 -5.60
CA VAL A 135 -5.13 -20.79 -4.25
C VAL A 135 -5.96 -21.56 -3.25
N SER A 136 -5.39 -21.89 -2.10
CA SER A 136 -6.11 -22.61 -1.04
C SER A 136 -7.12 -21.70 -0.34
N ALA A 137 -8.31 -22.24 -0.05
CA ALA A 137 -9.35 -21.49 0.64
C ALA A 137 -8.87 -20.99 2.01
N GLY A 138 -9.06 -19.69 2.28
CA GLY A 138 -8.66 -19.06 3.55
C GLY A 138 -7.16 -18.75 3.68
N SER A 139 -6.34 -19.05 2.66
CA SER A 139 -4.90 -18.77 2.67
C SER A 139 -4.55 -17.32 2.32
N GLU A 140 -3.29 -16.95 2.58
CA GLU A 140 -2.72 -15.64 2.20
C GLU A 140 -2.76 -15.44 0.69
N ALA A 141 -2.44 -16.48 -0.08
CA ALA A 141 -2.51 -16.45 -1.53
C ALA A 141 -3.93 -16.16 -2.03
N GLN A 142 -4.97 -16.70 -1.38
CA GLN A 142 -6.35 -16.38 -1.75
C GLN A 142 -6.68 -14.90 -1.51
N LYS A 143 -6.26 -14.34 -0.38
CA LYS A 143 -6.48 -12.90 -0.10
C LYS A 143 -5.69 -12.02 -1.07
N LEU A 144 -4.45 -12.39 -1.39
CA LEU A 144 -3.63 -11.64 -2.33
C LEU A 144 -4.20 -11.71 -3.77
N LYS A 145 -4.76 -12.86 -4.16
CA LYS A 145 -5.51 -13.01 -5.41
C LYS A 145 -6.80 -12.18 -5.40
N ALA A 146 -7.56 -12.22 -4.32
CA ALA A 146 -8.76 -11.39 -4.19
C ALA A 146 -8.42 -9.89 -4.27
N PHE A 147 -7.27 -9.48 -3.71
CA PHE A 147 -6.74 -8.12 -3.86
C PHE A 147 -6.37 -7.81 -5.31
N SER A 148 -5.72 -8.70 -6.05
CA SER A 148 -5.41 -8.43 -7.46
C SER A 148 -6.68 -8.19 -8.29
N GLU A 149 -7.78 -8.89 -7.97
CA GLU A 149 -9.06 -8.78 -8.67
C GLU A 149 -9.91 -7.59 -8.21
N LYS A 150 -10.01 -7.34 -6.90
CA LYS A 150 -10.94 -6.33 -6.32
C LYS A 150 -10.25 -5.08 -5.76
N GLY A 151 -8.92 -5.07 -5.70
CA GLY A 151 -8.15 -4.00 -5.08
C GLY A 151 -8.28 -3.96 -3.55
N TYR A 152 -8.05 -2.78 -2.99
CA TYR A 152 -7.99 -2.53 -1.54
C TYR A 152 -9.30 -2.87 -0.79
N SER A 153 -10.43 -2.91 -1.49
CA SER A 153 -11.71 -3.36 -0.93
C SER A 153 -11.71 -4.83 -0.48
N ALA A 154 -10.81 -5.67 -1.01
CA ALA A 154 -10.64 -7.05 -0.56
C ALA A 154 -9.86 -7.19 0.76
N LEU A 155 -9.24 -6.10 1.23
CA LEU A 155 -8.42 -6.10 2.44
C LEU A 155 -9.19 -5.64 3.69
N GLN A 156 -10.42 -5.16 3.53
CA GLN A 156 -11.31 -4.79 4.65
C GLN A 156 -11.78 -6.03 5.44
#